data_AF-A0A9W9Z4R3-F1
#
_entry.id   AF-A0A9W9Z4R3-F1
#
_cell.length_a   1.000
_cell.length_b   1.000
_cell.length_c   1.000
_cell.angle_alpha   90.00
_cell.angle_beta   90.00
_cell.angle_gamma   90.00
#
_symmetry.space_group_name_H-M   'P 1'
#
loop_
_entity.id
_entity.type
_entity.pdbx_description
1 polymer ?
#
loop_
_entity_poly.entity_id
_entity_poly.type
_entity_poly.pdbx_seq_one_letter_code
_entity_poly.pdbx_strand_id
1 'polypeptide(L)'
;MPLVFLEQLPLPSLRSYVTVSVLLFVSAILYALNVTIGSGENDVPKIYDFMSQDNFCFWSNLNMAYCCLFLFGKIIQRIVFGDLRASELQQIQDRFWNFIFYKFIFIFGVLNVQKFNEVMWWTAWFTLLGFFHLFTQLCKDRFEYLSFSPTTSPWSHSKVIGLLNTLVLCCNGLFFICVFVGWPDGIHTFFIHGG
;
A
#
# COMPACT_ATOMS: atom_id res chain seq x y z
N MET A 1 4.40 11.58 25.23
CA MET A 1 2.96 11.86 25.02
C MET A 1 2.75 12.75 23.78
N PRO A 2 2.79 12.21 22.54
CA PRO A 2 2.31 12.90 21.34
C PRO A 2 1.03 12.30 20.74
N LEU A 3 0.47 11.25 21.36
CA LEU A 3 -0.61 10.44 20.76
C LEU A 3 -2.02 11.04 20.92
N VAL A 4 -2.17 12.05 21.79
CA VAL A 4 -3.44 12.78 21.96
C VAL A 4 -3.76 13.66 20.75
N PHE A 5 -2.75 14.06 19.96
CA PHE A 5 -2.94 14.96 18.82
C PHE A 5 -3.49 14.26 17.57
N LEU A 6 -3.29 12.94 17.44
CA LEU A 6 -3.85 12.14 16.34
C LEU A 6 -5.31 11.72 16.59
N GLU A 7 -5.77 11.72 17.84
CA GLU A 7 -7.16 11.46 18.22
C GLU A 7 -8.08 12.66 17.99
N GLN A 8 -7.51 13.86 17.85
CA GLN A 8 -8.24 15.12 17.67
C GLN A 8 -8.35 15.61 16.23
N LEU A 9 -7.75 14.90 15.26
CA LEU A 9 -8.11 15.15 13.87
C LEU A 9 -9.51 14.56 13.67
N PRO A 10 -10.54 15.36 13.33
CA PRO A 10 -11.81 14.84 12.84
C PRO A 10 -11.51 14.23 11.47
N LEU A 11 -10.87 13.06 11.46
CA LEU A 11 -10.62 12.35 10.23
C LEU A 11 -12.01 12.12 9.63
N PRO A 12 -12.23 12.55 8.37
CA PRO A 12 -13.45 12.21 7.69
C PRO A 12 -13.69 10.72 7.89
N SER A 13 -14.91 10.36 8.30
CA SER A 13 -15.26 8.96 8.51
C SER A 13 -14.73 8.14 7.33
N LEU A 14 -14.19 6.95 7.57
CA LEU A 14 -13.66 6.12 6.48
C LEU A 14 -14.60 6.04 5.28
N ARG A 15 -15.91 6.05 5.56
CA ARG A 15 -16.99 6.08 4.57
C ARG A 15 -16.93 7.33 3.68
N SER A 16 -16.77 8.52 4.23
CA SER A 16 -16.69 9.74 3.42
C SER A 16 -15.42 9.79 2.57
N TYR A 17 -14.27 9.32 3.08
CA TYR A 17 -13.05 9.24 2.26
C TYR A 17 -13.22 8.27 1.07
N VAL A 18 -13.82 7.10 1.29
CA VAL A 18 -14.11 6.13 0.22
C VAL A 18 -15.09 6.70 -0.79
N THR A 19 -16.20 7.30 -0.33
CA THR A 19 -17.20 7.91 -1.22
C THR A 19 -16.57 9.00 -2.09
N VAL A 20 -15.78 9.90 -1.50
CA VAL A 20 -15.09 10.94 -2.26
C VAL A 20 -14.11 10.35 -3.26
N SER A 21 -13.34 9.33 -2.87
CA SER A 21 -12.38 8.67 -3.77
C SER A 21 -13.06 7.98 -4.95
N VAL A 22 -14.21 7.32 -4.71
CA VAL A 22 -15.04 6.72 -5.78
C VAL A 22 -15.61 7.78 -6.70
N LEU A 23 -16.13 8.89 -6.16
CA LEU A 23 -16.67 9.98 -6.98
C LEU A 23 -15.59 10.62 -7.85
N LEU A 24 -14.38 10.85 -7.31
CA LEU A 24 -13.25 11.38 -8.08
C LEU A 24 -12.79 10.43 -9.18
N PHE A 25 -12.82 9.11 -8.92
CA PHE A 25 -12.44 8.12 -9.92
C PHE A 25 -13.48 8.03 -11.04
N VAL A 26 -14.77 8.04 -10.70
CA VAL A 26 -15.86 8.06 -11.69
C VAL A 26 -15.79 9.33 -12.53
N SER A 27 -15.56 10.50 -11.93
CA SER A 27 -15.45 11.76 -12.68
C SER A 27 -14.23 11.79 -13.60
N ALA A 28 -13.09 11.22 -13.17
CA ALA A 28 -11.91 11.08 -14.02
C ALA A 28 -12.16 10.16 -15.24
N ILE A 29 -12.85 9.04 -15.03
CA ILE A 29 -13.23 8.14 -16.15
C ILE A 29 -14.21 8.84 -17.10
N LEU A 30 -15.23 9.52 -16.58
CA LEU A 30 -16.19 10.24 -17.41
C LEU A 30 -15.52 11.37 -18.21
N TYR A 31 -14.55 12.07 -17.60
CA TYR A 31 -13.75 13.08 -18.29
C TYR A 31 -12.94 12.47 -19.43
N ALA A 32 -12.20 11.38 -19.16
CA ALA A 32 -11.42 10.68 -20.18
C ALA A 32 -12.31 10.19 -21.33
N LEU A 33 -13.45 9.55 -21.02
CA LEU A 33 -14.41 9.08 -22.01
C LEU A 33 -14.94 10.23 -22.88
N ASN A 34 -15.36 11.33 -22.28
CA ASN A 34 -15.90 12.48 -23.02
C ASN A 34 -14.88 13.08 -24.00
N VAL A 35 -13.60 13.10 -23.63
CA VAL A 35 -12.53 13.57 -24.51
C VAL A 35 -12.24 12.57 -25.63
N THR A 36 -12.34 11.26 -25.38
CA THR A 36 -11.99 10.21 -26.35
C THR A 36 -13.12 9.82 -27.30
N ILE A 37 -14.39 10.04 -26.95
CA ILE A 37 -15.59 9.63 -27.73
C ILE A 37 -15.64 10.22 -29.16
N GLY A 38 -14.80 11.21 -29.50
CA GLY A 38 -14.70 11.76 -30.86
C GLY A 38 -13.77 11.03 -31.84
N SER A 39 -12.97 10.05 -31.40
CA SER A 39 -11.93 9.40 -32.22
C SER A 39 -12.26 7.93 -32.50
N GLY A 40 -12.99 7.65 -33.57
CA GLY A 40 -13.53 6.32 -33.90
C GLY A 40 -12.55 5.19 -34.29
N GLU A 41 -11.51 4.89 -33.50
CA GLU A 41 -10.75 3.64 -33.60
C GLU A 41 -9.97 3.31 -32.30
N ASN A 42 -10.10 2.05 -31.84
CA ASN A 42 -9.43 1.42 -30.68
C ASN A 42 -9.37 2.32 -29.42
N ASP A 43 -10.53 2.52 -28.80
CA ASP A 43 -10.70 3.47 -27.69
C ASP A 43 -9.88 3.11 -26.44
N VAL A 44 -9.74 1.82 -26.13
CA VAL A 44 -9.16 1.36 -24.84
C VAL A 44 -7.70 1.81 -24.61
N PRO A 45 -6.74 1.56 -25.52
CA PRO A 45 -5.35 2.00 -25.31
C PRO A 45 -5.21 3.54 -25.29
N LYS A 46 -5.97 4.25 -26.13
CA LYS A 46 -5.96 5.73 -26.14
C LYS A 46 -6.47 6.32 -24.84
N ILE A 47 -7.52 5.72 -24.25
CA ILE A 47 -8.03 6.12 -22.93
C ILE A 47 -6.94 5.94 -21.86
N TYR A 48 -6.20 4.82 -21.89
CA TYR A 48 -5.14 4.58 -20.92
C TYR A 48 -3.99 5.58 -21.05
N ASP A 49 -3.54 5.83 -22.28
CA ASP A 49 -2.48 6.81 -22.56
C ASP A 49 -2.91 8.22 -22.11
N PHE A 50 -4.16 8.61 -22.40
CA PHE A 50 -4.73 9.87 -21.95
C PHE A 50 -4.80 9.95 -20.42
N MET A 51 -5.27 8.90 -19.75
CA MET A 51 -5.36 8.84 -18.28
C MET A 51 -4.00 8.92 -17.59
N SER A 52 -2.94 8.42 -18.22
CA SER A 52 -1.58 8.50 -17.69
C SER A 52 -0.89 9.83 -17.99
N GLN A 53 -1.30 10.52 -19.05
CA GLN A 53 -0.73 11.81 -19.43
C GLN A 53 -1.40 12.97 -18.68
N ASP A 54 -2.70 12.87 -18.42
CA ASP A 54 -3.45 13.93 -17.76
C ASP A 54 -3.27 13.92 -16.24
N ASN A 55 -2.87 15.06 -15.69
CA ASN A 55 -2.52 15.18 -14.27
C ASN A 55 -3.74 14.84 -13.37
N PHE A 56 -4.94 15.32 -13.71
CA PHE A 56 -6.15 15.06 -12.91
C PHE A 56 -6.52 13.56 -12.87
N CYS A 57 -6.52 12.90 -14.03
CA CYS A 57 -6.84 11.49 -14.15
C CYS A 57 -5.81 10.62 -13.43
N PHE A 58 -4.53 10.96 -13.60
CA PHE A 58 -3.42 10.27 -12.94
C PHE A 58 -3.55 10.31 -11.41
N TRP A 59 -3.72 11.48 -10.80
CA TRP A 59 -3.85 11.60 -9.34
C TRP A 59 -5.11 10.94 -8.79
N SER A 60 -6.22 10.98 -9.55
CA SER A 60 -7.47 10.31 -9.16
C SER A 60 -7.33 8.78 -9.14
N ASN A 61 -6.72 8.21 -10.19
CA ASN A 61 -6.42 6.79 -10.29
C ASN A 61 -5.48 6.34 -9.16
N LEU A 62 -4.44 7.14 -8.88
CA LEU A 62 -3.50 6.88 -7.79
C LEU A 62 -4.22 6.86 -6.44
N ASN A 63 -5.06 7.85 -6.16
CA ASN A 63 -5.85 7.92 -4.92
C ASN A 63 -6.78 6.71 -4.76
N MET A 64 -7.43 6.28 -5.85
CA MET A 64 -8.25 5.06 -5.84
C MET A 64 -7.44 3.80 -5.52
N ALA A 65 -6.24 3.65 -6.11
CA ALA A 65 -5.36 2.51 -5.82
C ALA A 65 -4.97 2.46 -4.32
N TYR A 66 -4.55 3.58 -3.73
CA TYR A 66 -4.25 3.66 -2.30
C TYR A 66 -5.49 3.41 -1.43
N CYS A 67 -6.66 3.90 -1.84
CA CYS A 67 -7.93 3.64 -1.16
C CYS A 67 -8.23 2.13 -1.13
N CYS A 68 -8.11 1.45 -2.27
CA CYS A 68 -8.29 0.01 -2.38
C CYS A 68 -7.30 -0.78 -1.52
N LEU A 69 -6.01 -0.39 -1.50
CA LEU A 69 -5.01 -1.00 -0.63
C LEU A 69 -5.35 -0.85 0.85
N PHE A 70 -5.80 0.34 1.27
CA PHE A 70 -6.22 0.59 2.63
C PHE A 70 -7.46 -0.23 3.02
N LEU A 71 -8.47 -0.30 2.14
CA LEU A 71 -9.65 -1.12 2.34
C LEU A 71 -9.32 -2.61 2.43
N PHE A 72 -8.48 -3.10 1.54
CA PHE A 72 -7.98 -4.47 1.56
C PHE A 72 -7.27 -4.78 2.88
N GLY A 73 -6.41 -3.86 3.33
CA GLY A 73 -5.76 -3.96 4.64
C GLY A 73 -6.76 -4.04 5.79
N LYS A 74 -7.80 -3.19 5.80
CA LYS A 74 -8.85 -3.25 6.82
C LYS A 74 -9.69 -4.53 6.77
N ILE A 75 -9.96 -5.06 5.58
CA ILE A 75 -10.67 -6.34 5.41
C ILE A 75 -9.84 -7.45 6.04
N ILE A 76 -8.55 -7.54 5.72
CA ILE A 76 -7.64 -8.52 6.30
C ILE A 76 -7.57 -8.36 7.82
N GLN A 77 -7.42 -7.12 8.31
CA GLN A 77 -7.38 -6.83 9.75
C GLN A 77 -8.65 -7.34 10.45
N ARG A 78 -9.82 -7.08 9.87
CA ARG A 78 -11.11 -7.51 10.42
C ARG A 78 -11.28 -9.03 10.40
N ILE A 79 -10.88 -9.69 9.31
CA ILE A 79 -11.02 -11.15 9.16
C ILE A 79 -10.12 -11.90 10.14
N VAL A 80 -8.87 -11.44 10.32
CA VAL A 80 -7.86 -12.18 11.08
C VAL A 80 -7.79 -11.76 12.54
N PHE A 81 -7.86 -10.46 12.82
CA PHE A 81 -7.64 -9.93 14.18
C PHE A 81 -8.91 -9.47 14.88
N GLY A 82 -10.02 -9.29 14.14
CA GLY A 82 -11.24 -8.71 14.69
C GLY A 82 -11.01 -7.28 15.17
N ASP A 83 -11.36 -6.99 16.42
CA ASP A 83 -11.14 -5.68 17.04
C ASP A 83 -9.71 -5.55 17.56
N LEU A 84 -8.96 -4.60 16.99
CA LEU A 84 -7.62 -4.25 17.47
C LEU A 84 -7.73 -3.49 18.79
N ARG A 85 -6.86 -3.83 19.74
CA ARG A 85 -6.78 -3.12 21.01
C ARG A 85 -6.19 -1.72 20.76
N ALA A 86 -6.61 -0.74 21.56
CA ALA A 86 -6.09 0.63 21.48
C ALA A 86 -4.55 0.67 21.55
N SER A 87 -3.93 -0.16 22.39
CA SER A 87 -2.46 -0.27 22.49
C SER A 87 -1.79 -0.78 21.21
N GLU A 88 -2.41 -1.72 20.50
CA GLU A 88 -1.88 -2.27 19.25
C GLU A 88 -2.02 -1.28 18.11
N LEU A 89 -3.18 -0.61 18.04
CA LEU A 89 -3.43 0.44 17.06
C LEU A 89 -2.42 1.58 17.20
N GLN A 90 -2.16 2.01 18.43
CA GLN A 90 -1.19 3.06 18.75
C GLN A 90 0.22 2.70 18.30
N GLN A 91 0.69 1.49 18.64
CA GLN A 91 2.01 1.00 18.22
C GLN A 91 2.13 0.86 16.70
N ILE A 92 1.08 0.40 16.02
CA ILE A 92 1.06 0.29 14.55
C ILE A 92 1.12 1.68 13.91
N GLN A 93 0.36 2.64 14.41
CA GLN A 93 0.38 4.02 13.91
C GLN A 93 1.77 4.64 14.08
N ASP A 94 2.41 4.46 15.24
CA ASP A 94 3.77 4.95 15.48
C ASP A 94 4.78 4.31 14.52
N ARG A 95 4.72 2.97 14.34
CA ARG A 95 5.59 2.25 13.39
C ARG A 95 5.33 2.64 11.94
N PHE A 96 4.08 2.88 11.57
CA PHE A 96 3.68 3.35 10.24
C PHE A 96 4.24 4.74 9.94
N TRP A 97 4.07 5.69 10.85
CA TRP A 97 4.63 7.02 10.70
C TRP A 97 6.16 6.97 10.62
N ASN A 98 6.81 6.24 11.52
CA ASN A 98 8.25 6.05 11.46
C ASN A 98 8.69 5.45 10.13
N PHE A 99 8.01 4.41 9.63
CA PHE A 99 8.29 3.82 8.33
C PHE A 99 8.18 4.86 7.19
N ILE A 100 7.10 5.64 7.13
CA ILE A 100 6.92 6.69 6.12
C ILE A 100 8.04 7.72 6.20
N PHE A 101 8.33 8.24 7.41
CA PHE A 101 9.38 9.22 7.61
C PHE A 101 10.73 8.68 7.12
N TYR A 102 11.08 7.45 7.48
CA TYR A 102 12.32 6.83 7.03
C TYR A 102 12.39 6.67 5.50
N LYS A 103 11.31 6.23 4.84
CA LYS A 103 11.32 6.06 3.37
C LYS A 103 11.31 7.40 2.63
N PHE A 104 10.63 8.41 3.17
CA PHE A 104 10.65 9.76 2.60
C PHE A 104 12.07 10.35 2.64
N ILE A 105 12.74 10.28 3.80
CA ILE A 105 14.14 10.74 3.94
C ILE A 105 15.07 9.92 3.03
N PHE A 106 14.82 8.62 2.88
CA PHE A 106 15.61 7.77 2.00
C PHE A 106 15.49 8.17 0.52
N ILE A 107 14.27 8.42 0.01
CA ILE A 107 14.05 8.80 -1.39
C ILE A 107 14.67 10.17 -1.71
N PHE A 108 14.39 11.18 -0.90
CA PHE A 108 14.82 12.55 -1.18
C PHE A 108 16.24 12.84 -0.72
N GLY A 109 16.67 12.23 0.39
CA GLY A 109 17.99 12.47 0.98
C GLY A 109 19.08 11.53 0.46
N VAL A 110 18.80 10.22 0.37
CA VAL A 110 19.83 9.22 0.01
C VAL A 110 19.82 8.94 -1.49
N LEU A 111 18.68 8.57 -2.05
CA LEU A 111 18.58 8.26 -3.48
C LEU A 111 18.58 9.52 -4.36
N ASN A 112 18.24 10.68 -3.79
CA ASN A 112 18.12 11.98 -4.46
C ASN A 112 17.38 11.89 -5.82
N VAL A 113 16.32 11.09 -5.86
CA VAL A 113 15.53 10.90 -7.06
C VAL A 113 14.57 12.07 -7.18
N GLN A 114 14.83 12.94 -8.16
CA GLN A 114 14.03 14.14 -8.40
C GLN A 114 13.07 13.96 -9.58
N LYS A 115 13.26 12.93 -10.41
CA LYS A 115 12.37 12.66 -11.55
C LYS A 115 11.07 12.04 -11.07
N PHE A 116 9.94 12.68 -11.40
CA PHE A 116 8.60 12.25 -10.98
C PHE A 116 8.29 10.77 -11.29
N ASN A 117 8.65 10.29 -12.48
CA ASN A 117 8.40 8.91 -12.88
C ASN A 117 9.19 7.91 -12.01
N GLU A 118 10.47 8.19 -11.75
CA GLU A 118 11.31 7.34 -10.90
C GLU A 118 10.82 7.35 -9.45
N VAL A 119 10.44 8.51 -8.90
CA VAL A 119 9.83 8.61 -7.56
C VAL A 119 8.56 7.79 -7.47
N MET A 120 7.73 7.78 -8.51
CA MET A 120 6.48 7.02 -8.54
C MET A 120 6.73 5.51 -8.44
N TRP A 121 7.68 4.96 -9.21
CA TRP A 121 8.06 3.54 -9.13
C TRP A 121 8.58 3.17 -7.74
N TRP A 122 9.48 4.00 -7.18
CA TRP A 122 9.99 3.80 -5.83
C TRP A 122 8.88 3.84 -4.78
N THR A 123 7.96 4.80 -4.89
CA THR A 123 6.86 4.97 -3.95
C THR A 123 5.88 3.80 -4.01
N ALA A 124 5.55 3.31 -5.22
CA ALA A 124 4.71 2.13 -5.40
C ALA A 124 5.34 0.89 -4.76
N TRP A 125 6.64 0.68 -5.00
CA TRP A 125 7.39 -0.44 -4.42
C TRP A 125 7.46 -0.36 -2.88
N PHE A 126 7.79 0.81 -2.33
CA PHE A 126 7.84 0.99 -0.88
C PHE A 126 6.47 0.89 -0.22
N THR A 127 5.40 1.30 -0.89
CA THR A 127 4.02 1.10 -0.40
C THR A 127 3.72 -0.39 -0.26
N LEU A 128 4.07 -1.19 -1.27
CA LEU A 128 3.86 -2.64 -1.25
C LEU A 128 4.67 -3.30 -0.11
N LEU A 129 5.96 -2.97 0.02
CA LEU A 129 6.81 -3.47 1.11
C LEU A 129 6.32 -3.01 2.49
N GLY A 130 5.89 -1.75 2.60
CA GLY A 130 5.36 -1.17 3.82
C GLY A 130 4.10 -1.89 4.28
N PHE A 131 3.19 -2.21 3.35
CA PHE A 131 2.01 -3.01 3.63
C PHE A 131 2.39 -4.35 4.26
N PHE A 132 3.25 -5.14 3.61
CA PHE A 132 3.68 -6.44 4.17
C PHE A 132 4.40 -6.32 5.50
N HIS A 133 5.23 -5.28 5.67
CA HIS A 133 5.95 -5.03 6.91
C HIS A 133 4.99 -4.79 8.08
N LEU A 134 3.99 -3.91 7.91
CA LEU A 134 2.99 -3.61 8.94
C LEU A 134 2.16 -4.84 9.30
N PHE A 135 1.76 -5.65 8.31
CA PHE A 135 1.01 -6.89 8.55
C PHE A 135 1.85 -7.92 9.30
N THR A 136 3.14 -8.05 8.96
CA THR A 136 4.06 -8.96 9.67
C THR A 136 4.27 -8.51 11.11
N GLN A 137 4.42 -7.21 11.35
CA GLN A 137 4.54 -6.67 12.71
C GLN A 137 3.28 -6.91 13.54
N LEU A 138 2.09 -6.69 12.96
CA LEU A 138 0.84 -6.97 13.64
C LEU A 138 0.67 -8.46 13.99
N CYS A 139 1.12 -9.37 13.10
CA CYS A 139 1.15 -10.81 13.41
C CYS A 139 2.06 -11.12 14.59
N LYS A 140 3.25 -10.52 14.62
CA LYS A 140 4.24 -10.73 15.67
C LYS A 140 3.69 -10.31 17.03
N ASP A 141 3.16 -9.09 17.13
CA ASP A 141 2.62 -8.57 18.39
C ASP A 141 1.47 -9.43 18.92
N ARG A 142 0.58 -9.86 18.02
CA ARG A 142 -0.56 -10.73 18.37
C ARG A 142 -0.14 -12.15 18.73
N PHE A 143 0.86 -12.70 18.04
CA PHE A 143 1.42 -14.01 18.35
C PHE A 143 2.11 -14.00 19.72
N GLU A 144 2.91 -12.97 20.00
CA GLU A 144 3.58 -12.77 21.28
C GLU A 144 2.56 -12.64 22.42
N TYR A 145 1.51 -11.83 22.23
CA TYR A 145 0.40 -11.74 23.19
C TYR A 145 -0.29 -13.09 23.45
N LEU A 146 -0.63 -13.83 22.39
CA LEU A 146 -1.25 -15.15 22.50
C LEU A 146 -0.33 -16.18 23.16
N SER A 147 0.99 -16.09 22.96
CA SER A 147 1.97 -17.00 23.56
C SER A 147 2.05 -16.88 25.08
N PHE A 148 1.70 -15.72 25.64
CA PHE A 148 1.68 -15.49 27.08
C PHE A 148 0.34 -15.85 27.75
N SER A 149 -0.72 -16.19 27.00
CA SER A 149 -2.04 -16.55 27.54
C SER A 149 -2.41 -18.01 27.27
N PRO A 150 -2.23 -18.94 28.23
CA PRO A 150 -2.44 -20.38 28.03
C PRO A 150 -3.91 -20.84 27.96
N THR A 151 -4.89 -19.92 27.91
CA THR A 151 -6.33 -20.24 27.95
C THR A 151 -7.11 -19.87 26.67
N THR A 152 -6.43 -19.46 25.59
CA THR A 152 -7.09 -19.01 24.35
C THR A 152 -7.33 -20.16 23.36
N SER A 153 -8.49 -20.15 22.68
CA SER A 153 -8.86 -21.21 21.73
C SER A 153 -7.85 -21.35 20.56
N PRO A 154 -7.57 -22.58 20.09
CA PRO A 154 -6.61 -22.84 18.99
C PRO A 154 -7.02 -22.22 17.65
N TRP A 155 -8.29 -21.81 17.50
CA TRP A 155 -8.80 -21.16 16.30
C TRP A 155 -8.18 -19.78 16.08
N SER A 156 -7.97 -19.02 17.15
CA SER A 156 -7.33 -17.70 17.08
C SER A 156 -5.86 -17.81 16.69
N HIS A 157 -5.15 -18.82 17.23
CA HIS A 157 -3.77 -19.12 16.82
C HIS A 157 -3.70 -19.52 15.34
N SER A 158 -4.63 -20.36 14.89
CA SER A 158 -4.66 -20.85 13.49
C SER A 158 -4.83 -19.71 12.49
N LYS A 159 -5.66 -18.69 12.79
CA LYS A 159 -5.85 -17.52 11.92
C LYS A 159 -4.58 -16.67 11.77
N VAL A 160 -3.89 -16.40 12.88
CA VAL A 160 -2.66 -15.59 12.88
C VAL A 160 -1.53 -16.32 12.15
N ILE A 161 -1.38 -17.63 12.40
CA ILE A 161 -0.39 -18.47 11.72
C ILE A 161 -0.69 -18.57 10.22
N GLY A 162 -1.96 -18.74 9.83
CA GLY A 162 -2.38 -18.75 8.44
C GLY A 162 -2.06 -17.46 7.69
N LEU A 163 -2.26 -16.30 8.35
CA LEU A 163 -1.89 -15.02 7.75
C LEU A 163 -0.37 -14.85 7.64
N LEU A 164 0.40 -15.27 8.64
CA LEU A 164 1.86 -15.25 8.59
C LEU A 164 2.40 -16.12 7.44
N ASN A 165 1.88 -17.34 7.28
CA ASN A 165 2.25 -18.22 6.17
C ASN A 165 1.92 -17.59 4.82
N THR A 166 0.75 -16.98 4.68
CA THR A 166 0.36 -16.28 3.45
C THR A 166 1.30 -15.12 3.14
N LEU A 167 1.68 -14.32 4.15
CA LEU A 167 2.66 -13.24 3.98
C LEU A 167 4.02 -13.77 3.52
N VAL A 168 4.51 -14.84 4.15
CA VAL A 168 5.78 -15.48 3.78
C VAL A 168 5.72 -15.97 2.33
N LEU A 169 4.63 -16.63 1.92
CA LEU A 169 4.45 -17.07 0.53
C LEU A 169 4.45 -15.88 -0.45
N CYS A 170 3.77 -14.78 -0.12
CA CYS A 170 3.77 -13.56 -0.95
C CYS A 170 5.17 -12.93 -1.05
N CYS A 171 5.90 -12.84 0.06
CA CYS A 171 7.27 -12.30 0.06
C CYS A 171 8.22 -13.17 -0.76
N ASN A 172 8.14 -14.50 -0.62
CA ASN A 172 8.92 -15.42 -1.43
C ASN A 172 8.54 -15.31 -2.91
N GLY A 173 7.25 -15.22 -3.24
CA GLY A 173 6.78 -15.02 -4.61
C GLY A 173 7.32 -13.74 -5.24
N LEU A 174 7.29 -12.62 -4.50
CA LEU A 174 7.88 -11.36 -4.97
C LEU A 174 9.38 -11.48 -5.18
N PHE A 175 10.09 -12.16 -4.28
CA PHE A 175 11.51 -12.43 -4.45
C PHE A 175 11.77 -13.26 -5.73
N PHE A 176 11.00 -14.31 -5.97
CA PHE A 176 11.10 -15.10 -7.20
C PHE A 176 10.81 -14.27 -8.45
N ILE A 177 9.79 -13.40 -8.42
CA ILE A 177 9.48 -12.49 -9.53
C ILE A 177 10.65 -11.53 -9.78
N CYS A 178 11.23 -10.93 -8.74
CA CYS A 178 12.41 -10.07 -8.87
C CYS A 178 13.60 -10.81 -9.47
N VAL A 179 13.86 -12.04 -9.04
CA VAL A 179 14.93 -12.87 -9.60
C VAL A 179 14.64 -13.23 -11.05
N PHE A 180 13.40 -13.58 -11.39
CA PHE A 180 13.00 -13.98 -12.74
C PHE A 180 13.07 -12.81 -13.72
N VAL A 181 12.55 -11.64 -13.33
CA VAL A 181 12.61 -10.40 -14.13
C VAL A 181 14.04 -9.88 -14.22
N GLY A 182 14.86 -10.04 -13.18
CA GLY A 182 16.28 -9.64 -13.18
C GLY A 182 17.22 -10.62 -13.90
N TRP A 183 16.77 -11.84 -14.20
CA TRP A 183 17.56 -12.85 -14.92
C TRP A 183 17.98 -12.41 -16.34
N PRO A 184 17.11 -11.83 -17.18
CA PRO A 184 17.49 -11.39 -18.52
C PRO A 184 18.37 -10.13 -18.55
N ASP A 185 18.29 -9.23 -17.57
CA ASP A 185 19.06 -7.97 -17.59
C ASP A 185 20.48 -8.11 -17.02
N GLY A 186 20.82 -9.25 -16.42
CA GLY A 186 22.17 -9.51 -15.88
C GLY A 186 22.43 -8.84 -14.53
N ILE A 187 23.36 -9.42 -13.76
CA ILE A 187 23.70 -9.02 -12.38
C ILE A 187 24.21 -7.57 -12.29
N HIS A 188 24.58 -6.95 -13.41
CA HIS A 188 25.24 -5.64 -13.48
C HIS A 188 24.29 -4.43 -13.50
N THR A 189 23.02 -4.59 -13.88
CA THR A 189 22.04 -3.48 -13.96
C THR A 189 21.50 -3.07 -12.59
N PHE A 190 21.58 -3.96 -11.59
CA PHE A 190 21.20 -3.67 -10.20
C PHE A 190 22.17 -2.71 -9.48
N PHE A 191 23.42 -2.58 -9.96
CA PHE A 191 24.44 -1.74 -9.35
C PHE A 191 24.78 -0.48 -10.17
N ILE A 192 24.36 -0.37 -11.43
CA ILE A 192 24.84 0.65 -12.37
C ILE A 192 23.65 1.34 -13.07
N HIS A 193 22.85 2.05 -12.29
CA HIS A 193 22.24 3.30 -12.77
C HIS A 193 22.66 4.46 -11.85
N GLY A 194 23.92 4.38 -11.41
CA GLY A 194 24.72 5.48 -10.89
C GLY A 194 25.91 5.66 -11.82
N GLY A 195 25.69 6.38 -12.92
CA GLY A 195 26.70 6.88 -13.85
C GLY A 195 26.28 8.27 -14.27
#